data_AF-A0A937U9W5-F1
#
_entry.id   AF-A0A937U9W5-F1
#
_cell.length_a   1.000
_cell.length_b   1.000
_cell.length_c   1.000
_cell.angle_alpha   90.00
_cell.angle_beta   90.00
_cell.angle_gamma   90.00
#
_symmetry.space_group_name_H-M   'P 1'
#
loop_
_entity.id
_entity.type
_entity.pdbx_description
1 polymer ?
#
loop_
_entity_poly.entity_id
_entity_poly.type
_entity_poly.pdbx_seq_one_letter_code
_entity_poly.pdbx_strand_id
1 'polypeptide(L)'
;MPYIIATSVYPTDKVKEVVEKYFEALQKFPLDENLETEVVPVASKTTKKGVKTMSIGEVKEGKLEKALARAGSTVALFYDIVGFECTIDVYSTAEEGFAALGVSLPE
;
A
#
# COMPACT_ATOMS: atom_id res chain seq x y z
N MET A 1 -15.25 4.74 -1.88
CA MET A 1 -13.99 4.42 -2.55
C MET A 1 -13.10 3.60 -1.63
N PRO A 2 -12.57 2.45 -2.06
CA PRO A 2 -11.85 1.56 -1.17
C PRO A 2 -10.45 2.12 -0.87
N TYR A 3 -9.86 1.59 0.20
CA TYR A 3 -8.48 1.85 0.54
C TYR A 3 -7.59 0.71 0.04
N ILE A 4 -6.43 1.05 -0.51
CA ILE A 4 -5.32 0.11 -0.67
C ILE A 4 -4.37 0.32 0.51
N ILE A 5 -4.08 -0.76 1.22
CA ILE A 5 -3.15 -0.77 2.34
C ILE A 5 -2.00 -1.71 1.97
N ALA A 6 -0.80 -1.14 1.81
CA ALA A 6 0.40 -1.94 1.65
C ALA A 6 1.12 -2.02 2.99
N THR A 7 1.32 -3.22 3.52
CA THR A 7 2.08 -3.45 4.75
C THR A 7 3.33 -4.23 4.41
N SER A 8 4.50 -3.78 4.86
CA SER A 8 5.75 -4.55 4.69
C SER A 8 6.48 -4.79 6.01
N VAL A 9 7.23 -5.88 6.06
CA VAL A 9 8.12 -6.24 7.16
C VAL A 9 9.46 -6.66 6.58
N TYR A 10 10.56 -6.18 7.16
CA TYR A 10 11.90 -6.54 6.72
C TYR A 10 12.93 -6.49 7.87
N PRO A 11 14.01 -7.28 7.79
CA PRO A 11 15.06 -7.31 8.80
C PRO A 11 15.75 -5.95 9.00
N THR A 12 16.22 -5.67 10.23
CA THR A 12 16.88 -4.39 10.55
C THR A 12 18.19 -4.18 9.76
N ASP A 13 18.92 -5.24 9.44
CA ASP A 13 20.14 -5.19 8.63
C ASP A 13 19.87 -4.87 7.15
N LYS A 14 18.60 -4.92 6.72
CA LYS A 14 18.13 -4.58 5.37
C LYS A 14 17.61 -3.16 5.21
N VAL A 15 17.60 -2.35 6.28
CA VAL A 15 17.04 -0.98 6.25
C VAL A 15 17.62 -0.11 5.14
N LYS A 16 18.95 -0.13 4.93
CA LYS A 16 19.59 0.70 3.89
C LYS A 16 19.13 0.30 2.49
N GLU A 17 19.12 -1.00 2.21
CA GLU A 17 18.68 -1.58 0.94
C GLU A 17 17.21 -1.23 0.64
N VAL A 18 16.33 -1.32 1.65
CA VAL A 18 14.92 -0.93 1.53
C VAL A 18 14.76 0.57 1.27
N VAL A 19 15.52 1.43 1.96
CA VAL A 19 15.44 2.88 1.76
C VAL A 19 15.90 3.28 0.35
N GLU A 20 16.96 2.66 -0.17
CA GLU A 20 17.42 2.87 -1.55
C GLU A 20 16.33 2.46 -2.56
N LYS A 21 15.71 1.29 -2.37
CA LYS A 21 14.58 0.84 -3.21
C LYS A 21 13.35 1.72 -3.09
N TYR A 22 13.09 2.29 -1.92
CA TYR A 22 12.01 3.25 -1.73
C TYR A 22 12.21 4.52 -2.55
N PHE A 23 13.42 5.09 -2.55
CA PHE A 23 13.70 6.26 -3.39
C PHE A 23 13.68 5.92 -4.88
N GLU A 24 14.16 4.73 -5.28
CA GLU A 24 14.02 4.23 -6.65
C GLU A 24 12.53 4.13 -7.06
N ALA A 25 11.68 3.62 -6.17
CA ALA A 25 10.25 3.49 -6.40
C ALA A 25 9.56 4.85 -6.58
N LEU A 26 9.90 5.85 -5.75
CA LEU A 26 9.35 7.21 -5.90
C LEU A 26 9.71 7.86 -7.23
N GLN A 27 10.88 7.54 -7.80
CA GLN A 27 11.30 8.03 -9.11
C GLN A 27 10.62 7.30 -10.27
N LYS A 28 10.50 5.96 -10.18
CA LYS A 28 9.88 5.13 -11.24
C LYS A 28 8.36 5.23 -11.28
N PHE A 29 7.75 5.34 -10.10
CA PHE A 29 6.31 5.35 -9.90
C PHE A 29 5.92 6.58 -9.07
N PRO A 30 6.05 7.80 -9.63
CA PRO A 30 5.65 9.00 -8.92
C PRO A 30 4.18 8.91 -8.47
N LEU A 31 3.83 9.71 -7.45
CA LEU A 31 2.45 9.80 -6.99
C LEU A 31 1.56 10.28 -8.15
N ASP A 32 0.48 9.55 -8.40
CA ASP A 32 -0.56 9.95 -9.36
C ASP A 32 -1.84 10.29 -8.58
N GLU A 33 -2.06 11.57 -8.34
CA GLU A 33 -3.23 12.08 -7.59
C GLU A 33 -4.56 11.79 -8.30
N ASN A 34 -4.53 11.43 -9.60
CA ASN A 34 -5.71 10.99 -10.34
C ASN A 34 -6.06 9.52 -10.06
N LEU A 35 -5.13 8.77 -9.47
CA LEU A 35 -5.28 7.35 -9.18
C LEU A 35 -5.72 7.12 -7.73
N GLU A 36 -5.06 7.80 -6.79
CA GLU A 36 -5.30 7.68 -5.36
C GLU A 36 -4.91 8.96 -4.62
N THR A 37 -5.51 9.18 -3.45
CA THR A 37 -5.04 10.17 -2.48
C THR A 37 -4.26 9.45 -1.39
N GLU A 38 -2.99 9.81 -1.18
CA GLU A 38 -2.21 9.30 -0.07
C GLU A 38 -2.80 9.80 1.26
N VAL A 39 -3.32 8.86 2.06
CA VAL A 39 -3.78 9.13 3.43
C VAL A 39 -2.61 9.03 4.40
N VAL A 40 -1.80 7.97 4.23
CA VAL A 40 -0.56 7.75 4.96
C VAL A 40 0.50 7.35 3.94
N PRO A 41 1.41 8.26 3.56
CA PRO A 41 2.45 7.96 2.57
C PRO A 41 3.33 6.79 3.04
N VAL A 42 3.91 6.92 4.25
CA VAL A 42 4.63 5.84 4.93
C VAL A 42 4.55 6.05 6.44
N ALA A 43 4.09 5.05 7.18
CA ALA A 43 4.23 4.96 8.62
C ALA A 43 5.10 3.76 8.99
N SER A 44 6.05 3.96 9.90
CA SER A 44 7.08 2.96 10.21
C SER A 44 7.24 2.76 11.71
N LYS A 45 7.53 1.52 12.12
CA LYS A 45 7.94 1.21 13.49
C LYS A 45 8.96 0.07 13.53
N THR A 46 9.84 0.12 14.52
CA THR A 46 10.74 -1.00 14.83
C THR A 46 9.99 -2.06 15.64
N THR A 47 10.31 -3.32 15.39
CA THR A 47 9.77 -4.48 16.08
C THR A 47 10.90 -5.43 16.47
N LYS A 48 10.61 -6.45 17.27
CA LYS A 48 11.60 -7.52 17.57
C LYS A 48 12.01 -8.35 16.34
N LYS A 49 11.26 -8.27 15.24
CA LYS A 49 11.50 -9.03 14.00
C LYS A 49 12.12 -8.20 12.88
N GLY A 50 12.47 -6.93 13.14
CA GLY A 50 12.92 -5.99 12.11
C GLY A 50 12.07 -4.72 12.11
N VAL A 51 11.85 -4.14 10.95
CA VAL A 51 11.02 -2.94 10.75
C VAL A 51 9.71 -3.32 10.10
N LYS A 52 8.61 -2.73 10.56
CA LYS A 52 7.29 -2.81 9.92
C LYS A 52 6.92 -1.44 9.37
N THR A 53 6.49 -1.40 8.11
CA THR A 53 5.97 -0.18 7.48
C THR A 53 4.55 -0.41 6.95
N MET A 54 3.80 0.66 6.80
CA MET A 54 2.54 0.66 6.08
C MET A 54 2.38 1.94 5.25
N SER A 55 1.68 1.83 4.13
CA SER A 55 1.09 2.95 3.42
C SER A 55 -0.41 2.74 3.26
N ILE A 56 -1.16 3.85 3.17
CA ILE A 56 -2.60 3.86 3.00
C ILE A 56 -2.94 4.88 1.90
N GLY A 57 -3.56 4.39 0.84
CA GLY A 57 -4.10 5.20 -0.26
C GLY A 57 -5.61 5.04 -0.37
N GLU A 58 -6.34 6.16 -0.50
CA GLU A 58 -7.75 6.16 -0.87
C GLU A 58 -7.85 6.20 -2.40
N VAL A 59 -8.41 5.16 -3.00
CA VAL A 59 -8.45 4.99 -4.46
C VAL A 59 -9.50 5.92 -5.07
N LYS A 60 -9.28 6.51 -6.24
CA LYS A 60 -10.31 7.29 -6.94
C LYS A 60 -11.35 6.41 -7.64
N GLU A 61 -12.53 6.95 -7.91
CA GLU A 61 -13.63 6.22 -8.56
C GLU A 61 -13.22 5.56 -9.88
N GLY A 62 -13.51 4.26 -10.01
CA GLY A 62 -13.15 3.46 -11.18
C GLY A 62 -11.65 3.22 -11.38
N LYS A 63 -10.79 3.50 -10.39
CA LYS A 63 -9.32 3.38 -10.53
C LYS A 63 -8.68 2.19 -9.83
N LEU A 64 -9.46 1.34 -9.14
CA LEU A 64 -8.94 0.24 -8.32
C LEU A 64 -7.96 -0.67 -9.05
N GLU A 65 -8.29 -1.15 -10.24
CA GLU A 65 -7.42 -2.05 -11.00
C GLU A 65 -6.06 -1.41 -11.32
N LYS A 66 -6.06 -0.15 -11.77
CA LYS A 66 -4.84 0.61 -12.04
C LYS A 66 -4.04 0.91 -10.78
N ALA A 67 -4.72 1.20 -9.67
CA ALA A 67 -4.10 1.46 -8.37
C ALA A 67 -3.40 0.21 -7.83
N LEU A 68 -4.04 -0.96 -7.93
CA LEU A 68 -3.45 -2.25 -7.58
C LEU A 68 -2.25 -2.60 -8.48
N ALA A 69 -2.35 -2.36 -9.78
CA ALA A 69 -1.23 -2.60 -10.70
C ALA A 69 -0.01 -1.72 -10.37
N ARG A 70 -0.24 -0.45 -10.02
CA ARG A 70 0.81 0.46 -9.53
C ARG A 70 1.39 -0.06 -8.21
N ALA A 71 0.57 -0.36 -7.22
CA ALA A 71 1.01 -0.86 -5.92
C ALA A 71 1.85 -2.15 -6.05
N GLY A 72 1.40 -3.10 -6.87
CA GLY A 72 2.14 -4.34 -7.16
C GLY A 72 3.49 -4.08 -7.83
N SER A 73 3.53 -3.16 -8.81
CA SER A 73 4.77 -2.79 -9.50
C SER A 73 5.78 -2.11 -8.57
N THR A 74 5.29 -1.26 -7.67
CA THR A 74 6.09 -0.62 -6.62
C THR A 74 6.69 -1.67 -5.67
N VAL A 75 5.87 -2.58 -5.15
CA VAL A 75 6.30 -3.62 -4.20
C VAL A 75 7.26 -4.61 -4.85
N ALA A 76 7.11 -4.91 -6.13
CA ALA A 76 8.00 -5.81 -6.86
C ALA A 76 9.47 -5.37 -6.87
N LEU A 77 9.76 -4.06 -6.72
CA LEU A 77 11.14 -3.56 -6.62
C LEU A 77 11.87 -4.03 -5.35
N PHE A 78 11.15 -4.53 -4.36
CA PHE A 78 11.69 -4.95 -3.07
C PHE A 78 11.83 -6.48 -2.95
N TYR A 79 11.34 -7.27 -3.91
CA TYR A 79 11.30 -8.74 -3.81
C TYR A 79 12.68 -9.42 -3.76
N ASP A 80 13.71 -8.76 -4.29
CA ASP A 80 15.07 -9.28 -4.22
C ASP A 80 15.72 -9.08 -2.83
N ILE A 81 15.11 -8.28 -1.96
CA ILE A 81 15.59 -8.04 -0.61
C ILE A 81 15.24 -9.24 0.26
N VAL A 82 16.25 -10.02 0.64
CA VAL A 82 16.08 -11.20 1.51
C VAL A 82 15.38 -10.82 2.82
N GLY A 83 14.26 -11.48 3.10
CA GLY A 83 13.45 -11.28 4.32
C GLY A 83 12.42 -10.15 4.21
N PHE A 84 12.32 -9.47 3.06
CA PHE A 84 11.23 -8.53 2.81
C PHE A 84 9.93 -9.30 2.50
N GLU A 85 8.90 -9.03 3.28
CA GLU A 85 7.55 -9.56 3.07
C GLU A 85 6.56 -8.40 2.97
N CYS A 86 5.59 -8.50 2.08
CA CYS A 86 4.58 -7.45 1.90
C CYS A 86 3.19 -8.03 1.60
N THR A 87 2.15 -7.40 2.15
CA THR A 87 0.75 -7.58 1.75
C THR A 87 0.24 -6.31 1.09
N ILE A 88 -0.65 -6.48 0.11
CA ILE A 88 -1.44 -5.40 -0.50
C ILE A 88 -2.90 -5.79 -0.29
N ASP A 89 -3.56 -5.10 0.62
CA ASP A 89 -4.93 -5.40 1.04
C ASP A 89 -5.88 -4.31 0.53
N VAL A 90 -7.05 -4.71 0.04
CA VAL A 90 -8.12 -3.79 -0.37
C VAL A 90 -9.19 -3.78 0.72
N TYR A 91 -9.45 -2.61 1.28
CA TYR A 91 -10.47 -2.41 2.30
C TYR A 91 -11.61 -1.57 1.71
N SER A 92 -12.78 -2.19 1.54
CA SER A 92 -14.01 -1.51 1.13
C SER A 92 -14.45 -0.48 2.18
N THR A 93 -15.07 0.61 1.73
CA THR A 93 -15.79 1.50 2.66
C THR A 93 -17.00 0.80 3.26
N ALA A 94 -17.61 1.39 4.28
CA ALA A 94 -18.88 0.91 4.81
C ALA A 94 -19.97 0.83 3.73
N GLU A 95 -20.06 1.86 2.88
CA GLU A 95 -21.00 1.92 1.76
C GLU A 95 -20.79 0.76 0.77
N GLU A 96 -19.56 0.56 0.31
CA GLU A 96 -19.20 -0.51 -0.63
C GLU A 96 -19.39 -1.90 0.00
N GLY A 97 -18.96 -2.06 1.25
CA GLY A 97 -19.06 -3.31 1.99
C GLY A 97 -20.51 -3.71 2.24
N PHE A 98 -21.37 -2.77 2.62
CA PHE A 98 -22.79 -3.04 2.84
C PHE A 98 -23.53 -3.29 1.52
N ALA A 99 -23.22 -2.52 0.46
CA ALA A 99 -23.77 -2.78 -0.87
C ALA A 99 -23.44 -4.20 -1.36
N ALA A 100 -22.19 -4.67 -1.14
CA ALA A 100 -21.78 -6.03 -1.48
C ALA A 100 -22.53 -7.12 -0.67
N LEU A 101 -23.03 -6.79 0.51
CA LEU A 101 -23.85 -7.66 1.36
C LEU A 101 -25.35 -7.50 1.10
N GLY A 102 -25.77 -6.65 0.17
CA GLY A 102 -27.19 -6.37 -0.11
C GLY A 102 -27.88 -5.51 0.96
N VAL A 103 -27.11 -4.77 1.76
CA VAL A 103 -27.61 -3.89 2.83
C VAL A 103 -27.44 -2.44 2.40
N SER A 104 -28.51 -1.65 2.45
CA SER A 104 -28.45 -0.19 2.26
C SER A 104 -28.08 0.50 3.56
N LEU A 105 -27.26 1.55 3.49
CA LEU A 105 -27.01 2.42 4.63
C LEU A 105 -28.32 3.11 5.07
N PRO A 106 -28.56 3.29 6.38
CA PRO A 106 -29.65 4.13 6.86
C PRO A 106 -29.49 5.58 6.35
N GLU A 107 -30.60 6.24 6.06
CA GLU A 107 -30.63 7.69 5.79
C GLU A 107 -30.20 8.53 7.01
#